data_AF-A0A7C5PGI6-F1
#
_entry.id   AF-A0A7C5PGI6-F1
#
_cell.length_a   1.000
_cell.length_b   1.000
_cell.length_c   1.000
_cell.angle_alpha   90.00
_cell.angle_beta   90.00
_cell.angle_gamma   90.00
#
_symmetry.space_group_name_H-M   'P 1'
#
loop_
_entity.id
_entity.type
_entity.pdbx_description
1 polymer ?
#
loop_
_entity_poly.entity_id
_entity_poly.type
_entity_poly.pdbx_seq_one_letter_code
_entity_poly.pdbx_strand_id
1 'polypeptide(L)'
;MKMKTKKLLLLLTFVLSLIGTLFTASSTAQLGIQLYSDPLSFFKHAILYFTIGWLTFFSIIRLPSSFIKRYIDFLFYLSLILLVFTLLPFFSHKINGARRWINLGFISFQTSEFVKFTLGLKIAKSASFF
;
A
#
# COMPACT_ATOMS: atom_id res chain seq x y z
N MET A 1 28.75 6.44 -8.65
CA MET A 1 28.31 5.21 -7.94
C MET A 1 26.83 5.24 -7.51
N LYS A 2 26.33 6.31 -6.83
CA LYS A 2 24.94 6.41 -6.33
C LYS A 2 23.81 6.19 -7.37
N MET A 3 23.99 6.59 -8.64
CA MET A 3 22.97 6.39 -9.67
C MET A 3 22.80 4.92 -10.09
N LYS A 4 23.88 4.13 -10.09
CA LYS A 4 23.82 2.70 -10.43
C LYS A 4 23.05 1.93 -9.35
N THR A 5 23.30 2.24 -8.08
CA THR A 5 22.59 1.62 -6.94
C THR A 5 21.09 1.92 -6.94
N LYS A 6 20.68 3.17 -7.20
CA LYS A 6 19.25 3.53 -7.30
C LYS A 6 18.53 2.78 -8.42
N LYS A 7 19.14 2.71 -9.60
CA LYS A 7 18.59 1.96 -10.74
C LYS A 7 18.53 0.45 -10.46
N LEU A 8 19.54 -0.09 -9.80
CA LEU A 8 19.56 -1.49 -9.38
C LEU A 8 18.45 -1.82 -8.38
N LEU A 9 18.27 -1.00 -7.33
CA LEU A 9 17.19 -1.18 -6.36
C LEU A 9 15.81 -1.11 -7.01
N LEU A 10 15.61 -0.17 -7.95
CA LEU A 10 14.37 -0.06 -8.71
C LEU A 10 14.11 -1.33 -9.53
N LEU A 11 15.12 -1.80 -10.25
CA LEU A 11 15.03 -3.02 -11.06
C LEU A 11 14.71 -4.25 -10.19
N LEU A 12 15.41 -4.41 -9.07
CA LEU A 12 15.17 -5.52 -8.14
C LEU A 12 13.76 -5.48 -7.57
N THR A 13 13.29 -4.30 -7.17
CA THR A 13 11.92 -4.12 -6.64
C THR A 13 10.88 -4.46 -7.71
N PHE A 14 11.10 -4.05 -8.96
CA PHE A 14 10.23 -4.38 -10.09
C PHE A 14 10.18 -5.88 -10.36
N VAL A 15 11.34 -6.52 -10.49
CA VAL A 15 11.42 -7.96 -10.75
C VAL A 15 10.79 -8.76 -9.61
N LEU A 16 11.08 -8.40 -8.35
CA LEU A 16 10.55 -9.14 -7.20
C LEU A 16 9.03 -8.99 -7.06
N SER A 17 8.48 -7.79 -7.28
CA SER A 17 7.03 -7.57 -7.27
C SER A 17 6.32 -8.24 -8.46
N LEU A 18 6.97 -8.29 -9.63
CA LEU A 18 6.43 -8.99 -10.80
C LEU A 18 6.37 -10.50 -10.56
N ILE A 19 7.46 -11.09 -10.06
CA ILE A 19 7.52 -12.52 -9.72
C ILE A 19 6.44 -12.86 -8.67
N GLY A 20 6.31 -12.06 -7.62
CA GLY A 20 5.27 -12.25 -6.61
C GLY A 20 3.86 -12.22 -7.21
N THR A 21 3.61 -11.28 -8.13
CA THR A 21 2.32 -11.17 -8.84
C THR A 21 2.06 -12.40 -9.70
N LEU A 22 3.06 -12.90 -10.44
CA LEU A 22 2.93 -14.11 -11.25
C LEU A 22 2.66 -15.36 -10.42
N PHE A 23 3.27 -15.48 -9.24
CA PHE A 23 3.02 -16.63 -8.36
C PHE A 23 1.58 -16.71 -7.86
N THR A 24 0.85 -15.59 -7.78
CA THR A 24 -0.57 -15.62 -7.40
C THR A 24 -1.42 -16.45 -8.36
N ALA A 25 -1.10 -16.49 -9.65
CA ALA A 25 -1.84 -17.28 -10.64
C ALA A 25 -1.82 -18.78 -10.34
N SER A 26 -0.70 -19.30 -9.82
CA SER A 26 -0.56 -20.72 -9.50
C SER A 26 -1.09 -21.04 -8.10
N SER A 27 -0.71 -20.24 -7.10
CA SER A 27 -1.03 -20.54 -5.70
C SER A 27 -2.51 -20.35 -5.33
N THR A 28 -3.23 -19.48 -6.05
CA THR A 28 -4.62 -19.13 -5.72
C THR A 28 -5.65 -19.65 -6.74
N ALA A 29 -5.22 -20.40 -7.75
CA ALA A 29 -6.12 -20.91 -8.79
C ALA A 29 -7.30 -21.72 -8.23
N GLN A 30 -7.02 -22.62 -7.28
CA GLN A 30 -8.06 -23.44 -6.64
C GLN A 30 -9.07 -22.59 -5.85
N LEU A 31 -8.58 -21.59 -5.12
CA LEU A 31 -9.44 -20.66 -4.37
C LEU A 31 -10.28 -19.78 -5.31
N GLY A 32 -9.71 -19.38 -6.45
CA GLY A 32 -10.41 -18.60 -7.47
C GLY A 32 -11.60 -19.35 -8.06
N ILE A 33 -11.45 -20.64 -8.32
CA ILE A 33 -12.55 -21.50 -8.79
C ILE A 33 -13.65 -21.60 -7.72
N GLN A 34 -13.26 -21.81 -6.46
CA GLN A 34 -14.22 -22.00 -5.36
C GLN A 34 -15.05 -20.75 -5.05
N LEU A 35 -14.44 -19.56 -5.11
CA LEU A 35 -15.08 -18.31 -4.69
C LEU A 35 -15.69 -17.51 -5.84
N TYR A 36 -15.10 -17.58 -7.04
CA TYR A 36 -15.44 -16.72 -8.17
C TYR A 36 -15.70 -17.48 -9.48
N SER A 37 -15.64 -18.82 -9.45
CA SER A 37 -15.75 -19.68 -10.64
C SER A 37 -14.74 -19.34 -11.75
N ASP A 38 -13.66 -18.65 -11.40
CA ASP A 38 -12.59 -18.23 -12.31
C ASP A 38 -11.23 -18.42 -11.61
N PRO A 39 -10.37 -19.34 -12.11
CA PRO A 39 -9.05 -19.58 -11.52
C PRO A 39 -8.12 -18.36 -11.56
N LEU A 40 -8.34 -17.42 -12.48
CA LEU A 40 -7.50 -16.23 -12.64
C LEU A 40 -8.06 -15.00 -11.92
N SER A 41 -9.17 -15.13 -11.17
CA SER A 41 -9.79 -14.04 -10.43
C SER A 41 -8.79 -13.27 -9.55
N PHE A 42 -8.07 -13.95 -8.67
CA PHE A 42 -7.06 -13.35 -7.81
C PHE A 42 -5.87 -12.78 -8.57
N PHE A 43 -5.43 -13.44 -9.65
CA PHE A 43 -4.35 -12.95 -10.50
C PHE A 43 -4.70 -11.64 -11.20
N LYS A 44 -5.94 -11.49 -11.70
CA LYS A 44 -6.45 -10.25 -12.30
C LYS A 44 -6.41 -9.09 -11.29
N HIS A 45 -6.84 -9.34 -10.05
CA HIS A 45 -6.74 -8.34 -8.98
C HIS A 45 -5.28 -8.00 -8.65
N ALA A 46 -4.40 -9.01 -8.59
CA ALA A 46 -2.98 -8.81 -8.31
C ALA A 46 -2.30 -7.93 -9.39
N ILE A 47 -2.59 -8.17 -10.67
CA ILE A 47 -2.10 -7.33 -11.78
C ILE A 47 -2.63 -5.90 -11.73
N LEU A 48 -3.90 -5.73 -11.35
CA LEU A 48 -4.52 -4.41 -11.20
C LEU A 48 -3.83 -3.63 -10.07
N TYR A 49 -3.66 -4.23 -8.89
CA TYR A 49 -2.97 -3.59 -7.77
C TYR A 49 -1.48 -3.36 -8.03
N PHE A 50 -0.81 -4.27 -8.75
CA PHE A 50 0.56 -4.08 -9.22
C PHE A 50 0.67 -2.82 -10.09
N THR A 51 -0.23 -2.67 -11.07
CA THR A 51 -0.25 -1.52 -11.98
C THR A 51 -0.52 -0.21 -11.22
N ILE A 52 -1.54 -0.19 -10.37
CA ILE A 52 -1.87 0.98 -9.54
C ILE A 52 -0.71 1.34 -8.60
N GLY A 53 -0.07 0.35 -7.99
CA GLY A 53 1.07 0.53 -7.11
C GLY A 53 2.26 1.18 -7.83
N TRP A 54 2.60 0.68 -9.02
CA TRP A 54 3.68 1.24 -9.83
C TRP A 54 3.38 2.64 -10.34
N LEU A 55 2.14 2.92 -10.79
CA LEU A 55 1.72 4.26 -11.16
C LEU A 55 1.84 5.23 -9.98
N THR A 56 1.36 4.82 -8.80
CA THR A 56 1.44 5.62 -7.57
C THR A 56 2.89 5.88 -7.17
N PHE A 57 3.76 4.86 -7.25
CA PHE A 57 5.19 5.00 -6.97
C PHE A 57 5.86 6.03 -7.89
N PHE A 58 5.63 5.94 -9.20
CA PHE A 58 6.20 6.89 -10.17
C PHE A 58 5.63 8.30 -10.05
N SER A 59 4.40 8.45 -9.55
CA SER A 59 3.84 9.77 -9.24
C SER A 59 4.52 10.37 -8.00
N ILE A 60 4.69 9.58 -6.93
CA ILE A 60 5.29 10.06 -5.68
C ILE A 60 6.77 10.38 -5.84
N ILE A 61 7.55 9.59 -6.58
CA ILE A 61 9.00 9.84 -6.75
C ILE A 61 9.30 11.16 -7.48
N ARG A 62 8.34 11.68 -8.24
CA ARG A 62 8.43 12.98 -8.92
C ARG A 62 8.08 14.16 -8.02
N LEU A 63 7.45 13.92 -6.86
CA LEU A 63 7.11 14.99 -5.93
C LEU A 63 8.37 15.55 -5.26
N PRO A 64 8.51 16.88 -5.15
CA PRO A 64 9.62 17.46 -4.44
C PRO A 64 9.50 17.14 -2.94
N SER A 65 10.63 16.89 -2.28
CA SER A 65 10.67 16.56 -0.86
C SER A 65 10.07 17.67 0.03
N SER A 66 10.13 18.92 -0.42
CA SER A 66 9.49 20.07 0.23
C SER A 66 7.96 19.96 0.28
N PHE A 67 7.34 19.43 -0.78
CA PHE A 67 5.90 19.18 -0.81
C PHE A 67 5.51 18.14 0.23
N ILE A 68 6.23 17.01 0.27
CA ILE A 68 5.99 15.95 1.25
C ILE A 68 6.16 16.50 2.68
N LYS A 69 7.24 17.24 2.96
CA LYS A 69 7.47 17.87 4.27
C LYS A 69 6.37 18.86 4.67
N ARG A 70 5.79 19.59 3.71
CA ARG A 70 4.71 20.56 3.97
C ARG A 70 3.43 19.86 4.43
N TYR A 71 3.06 18.76 3.78
CA TYR A 71 1.79 18.06 4.05
C TYR A 71 1.90 16.93 5.06
N ILE A 72 3.11 16.51 5.47
CA ILE A 72 3.24 15.32 6.32
C ILE A 72 2.54 15.44 7.68
N ASP A 73 2.50 16.64 8.26
CA ASP A 73 1.83 16.84 9.56
C ASP A 73 0.32 16.61 9.41
N PHE A 74 -0.27 17.16 8.36
CA PHE A 74 -1.66 16.93 8.02
C PHE A 74 -1.94 15.45 7.74
N LEU A 75 -1.11 14.80 6.90
CA LEU A 75 -1.26 13.38 6.56
C LEU A 75 -1.13 12.46 7.77
N PHE A 76 -0.27 12.81 8.73
CA PHE A 76 -0.12 12.07 9.98
C PHE A 76 -1.35 12.20 10.89
N TYR A 77 -1.87 13.41 11.10
CA TYR A 77 -3.09 13.56 11.89
C TYR A 77 -4.30 12.90 11.20
N LEU A 78 -4.38 13.00 9.87
CA LEU A 78 -5.37 12.29 9.08
C LEU A 78 -5.25 10.78 9.30
N SER A 79 -4.04 10.20 9.27
CA SER A 79 -3.86 8.75 9.47
C SER A 79 -4.28 8.29 10.87
N LEU A 80 -4.05 9.10 11.91
CA LEU A 80 -4.54 8.84 13.27
C LEU A 80 -6.07 8.89 13.35
N ILE A 81 -6.70 9.87 12.69
CA ILE A 81 -8.15 9.94 12.59
C ILE A 81 -8.68 8.69 11.91
N LEU A 82 -8.15 8.31 10.75
CA LEU A 82 -8.55 7.06 10.08
C LEU A 82 -8.40 5.83 10.99
N LEU A 83 -7.37 5.81 11.84
CA LEU A 83 -7.14 4.68 12.76
C LEU A 83 -8.27 4.59 13.78
N VAL A 84 -8.67 5.72 14.36
CA VAL A 84 -9.84 5.79 15.25
C VAL A 84 -11.12 5.39 14.50
N PHE A 85 -11.30 5.85 13.26
CA PHE A 85 -12.45 5.49 12.43
C PHE A 85 -12.54 3.97 12.18
N THR A 86 -11.42 3.25 12.09
CA THR A 86 -11.46 1.78 11.93
C THR A 86 -12.03 1.05 13.14
N LEU A 87 -12.08 1.68 14.32
CA LEU A 87 -12.69 1.07 15.51
C LEU A 87 -14.23 1.05 15.39
N LEU A 88 -14.79 1.98 14.62
CA LEU A 88 -16.22 2.09 14.41
C LEU A 88 -16.72 0.89 13.57
N PRO A 89 -17.68 0.11 14.10
CA PRO A 89 -18.19 -1.10 13.42
C PRO A 89 -18.84 -0.81 12.07
N PHE A 90 -19.35 0.40 11.86
CA PHE A 90 -20.03 0.80 10.62
C PHE A 90 -19.09 0.89 9.41
N PHE A 91 -17.82 1.24 9.61
CA PHE A 91 -16.87 1.49 8.53
C PHE A 91 -15.78 0.42 8.40
N SER A 92 -15.74 -0.55 9.32
CA SER A 92 -14.68 -1.56 9.37
C SER A 92 -15.21 -2.99 9.44
N HIS A 93 -14.63 -3.86 8.62
CA HIS A 93 -14.87 -5.30 8.70
C HIS A 93 -13.86 -5.96 9.65
N LYS A 94 -14.37 -6.88 10.48
CA LYS A 94 -13.51 -7.77 11.26
C LYS A 94 -12.93 -8.84 10.34
N ILE A 95 -11.61 -8.81 10.16
CA ILE A 95 -10.85 -9.87 9.48
C ILE A 95 -9.94 -10.49 10.55
N ASN A 96 -10.01 -11.82 10.71
CA ASN A 96 -9.25 -12.57 11.71
C ASN A 96 -9.39 -12.00 13.14
N GLY A 97 -10.61 -11.57 13.52
CA GLY A 97 -10.91 -11.01 14.84
C GLY A 97 -10.52 -9.54 15.06
N ALA A 98 -9.78 -8.91 14.13
CA ALA A 98 -9.32 -7.53 14.25
C ALA A 98 -10.04 -6.58 13.27
N ARG A 99 -10.32 -5.34 13.73
CA ARG A 99 -10.82 -4.24 12.88
C ARG A 99 -9.66 -3.34 12.48
N ARG A 100 -9.13 -3.54 11.26
CA ARG A 100 -7.98 -2.79 10.72
C ARG A 100 -8.17 -2.33 9.27
N TRP A 101 -9.27 -2.76 8.67
CA TRP A 101 -9.58 -2.57 7.27
C TRP A 101 -10.83 -1.70 7.15
N ILE A 102 -10.72 -0.64 6.35
CA ILE A 102 -11.86 0.16 5.92
C ILE A 102 -12.26 -0.38 4.55
N ASN A 103 -13.50 -0.85 4.42
CA ASN A 103 -14.01 -1.28 3.12
C ASN A 103 -14.76 -0.13 2.47
N LEU A 104 -14.21 0.39 1.37
CA LEU A 104 -14.80 1.47 0.57
C LEU A 104 -15.72 0.92 -0.53
N GLY A 105 -16.15 -0.35 -0.43
CA GLY A 105 -16.98 -1.06 -1.39
C GLY A 105 -16.16 -1.70 -2.52
N PHE A 106 -15.30 -0.92 -3.17
CA PHE A 106 -14.46 -1.38 -4.28
C PHE A 106 -13.01 -1.66 -3.89
N ILE A 107 -12.56 -1.04 -2.80
CA ILE A 107 -11.18 -1.14 -2.30
C ILE A 107 -11.22 -1.34 -0.80
N SER A 108 -10.44 -2.29 -0.31
CA SER A 108 -10.17 -2.46 1.11
C SER A 108 -8.88 -1.72 1.47
N PHE A 109 -8.98 -0.66 2.27
CA PHE A 109 -7.85 0.16 2.68
C PHE A 109 -7.40 -0.20 4.09
N GLN A 110 -6.13 -0.58 4.24
CA GLN A 110 -5.54 -0.91 5.54
C GLN A 110 -4.89 0.32 6.18
N THR A 111 -5.59 0.89 7.16
CA THR A 111 -5.16 2.13 7.81
C THR A 111 -3.80 2.01 8.50
N SER A 112 -3.44 0.84 9.03
CA SER A 112 -2.16 0.63 9.71
C SER A 112 -0.94 0.80 8.79
N GLU A 113 -1.07 0.51 7.49
CA GLU A 113 0.00 0.75 6.52
C GLU A 113 0.23 2.25 6.32
N PHE A 114 -0.85 3.02 6.25
CA PHE A 114 -0.78 4.47 6.11
C PHE A 114 -0.19 5.16 7.35
N VAL A 115 -0.54 4.69 8.55
CA VAL A 115 0.05 5.18 9.80
C VAL A 115 1.56 4.91 9.84
N LYS A 116 2.02 3.70 9.50
CA LYS A 116 3.46 3.36 9.48
C LYS A 116 4.25 4.29 8.57
N PHE A 117 3.73 4.55 7.37
CA PHE A 117 4.37 5.46 6.40
C PHE A 117 4.42 6.91 6.91
N THR A 118 3.28 7.44 7.36
CA THR A 118 3.18 8.84 7.82
C THR A 118 3.98 9.10 9.08
N LEU A 119 3.99 8.16 10.03
CA LEU A 119 4.79 8.22 11.25
C LEU A 119 6.29 8.28 10.93
N GLY A 120 6.80 7.38 10.07
CA GLY A 120 8.21 7.36 9.69
C GLY A 120 8.68 8.68 9.09
N LEU A 121 7.88 9.26 8.19
CA LEU A 121 8.18 10.55 7.58
C LEU A 121 8.04 11.73 8.57
N LYS A 122 7.07 11.67 9.49
CA LYS A 122 6.88 12.69 10.53
C LYS A 122 8.08 12.73 11.47
N ILE A 123 8.57 11.58 11.91
CA ILE A 123 9.78 11.44 12.74
C ILE A 123 11.01 11.95 11.96
N ALA A 124 11.15 11.56 10.69
CA ALA A 124 12.25 12.04 9.86
C ALA A 124 12.24 13.56 9.69
N LYS A 125 11.05 14.16 9.53
CA LYS A 125 10.89 15.61 9.49
C LYS A 125 11.33 16.24 10.82
N SER A 126 10.87 15.75 11.97
CA SER A 126 11.25 16.30 13.28
C SER A 126 12.75 16.16 13.59
N ALA A 127 13.37 15.04 13.20
CA ALA A 127 14.81 14.83 13.39
C ALA A 127 15.66 15.76 12.52
N SER A 128 15.17 16.17 11.34
CA SER A 128 15.87 17.11 10.45
C SER A 128 15.82 18.59 10.88
N PHE A 129 15.20 18.89 12.03
CA PHE A 129 15.16 20.23 12.63
C PHE A 129 16.20 20.42 13.75
N PHE A 130 17.03 19.43 14.03
CA PHE A 130 18.33 19.58 14.71
C PHE A 130 19.45 19.55 13.65
#